data_AF-A0A376RR43-F1
#
_entry.id   AF-A0A376RR43-F1
#
_cell.length_a   1.000
_cell.length_b   1.000
_cell.length_c   1.000
_cell.angle_alpha   90.00
_cell.angle_beta   90.00
_cell.angle_gamma   90.00
#
_symmetry.space_group_name_H-M   'P 1'
#
loop_
_entity.id
_entity.type
_entity.pdbx_description
1 polymer ?
#
loop_
_entity_poly.entity_id
_entity_poly.type
_entity_poly.pdbx_seq_one_letter_code
_entity_poly.pdbx_strand_id
1 'polypeptide(L)' 'MHGYCDTDTIVGENGHIGHGAILHGCVIGRDALVGMNSVIMDGAVIGEESIVAAIELCQRQAFTARNASC' A
#
# COMPACT_ATOMS: atom_id res chain seq x y z
N MET A 1 9.40 -2.24 5.78
CA MET A 1 8.57 -1.15 6.32
C MET A 1 9.52 -0.17 6.98
N HIS A 2 9.60 1.05 6.45
CA HIS A 2 10.40 2.15 7.01
C HIS A 2 9.78 3.46 6.54
N GLY A 3 9.61 4.44 7.42
CA GLY A 3 9.05 5.75 7.08
C GLY A 3 9.99 6.88 7.46
N TYR A 4 9.74 8.06 6.90
CA TYR A 4 10.38 9.30 7.35
C TYR A 4 9.80 9.75 8.69
N CYS A 5 10.42 10.76 9.32
CA CYS A 5 9.83 11.39 10.51
C CYS A 5 8.45 11.98 10.14
N ASP A 6 7.47 11.81 11.03
CA ASP A 6 6.07 12.22 10.84
C ASP A 6 5.29 11.43 9.77
N THR A 7 5.81 10.30 9.30
CA THR A 7 5.06 9.34 8.47
C THR A 7 4.92 7.98 9.15
N ASP A 8 3.68 7.60 9.44
CA ASP A 8 3.35 6.26 9.90
C ASP A 8 3.08 5.34 8.71
N THR A 9 3.57 4.11 8.80
CA THR A 9 3.05 3.02 7.97
C THR A 9 2.00 2.26 8.79
N ILE A 10 0.76 2.25 8.33
CA ILE A 10 -0.37 1.62 9.01
C ILE A 10 -0.86 0.47 8.14
N VAL A 11 -1.06 -0.71 8.74
CA VAL A 11 -1.66 -1.85 8.06
C VAL A 11 -2.95 -2.21 8.77
N GLY A 12 -4.06 -2.12 8.04
CA GLY A 12 -5.39 -2.48 8.50
C GLY A 12 -5.56 -3.99 8.72
N GLU A 13 -6.66 -4.35 9.36
CA GLU A 13 -7.02 -5.75 9.63
C GLU A 13 -7.10 -6.55 8.32
N ASN A 14 -6.57 -7.78 8.31
CA ASN A 14 -6.46 -8.64 7.13
C ASN A 14 -5.71 -8.02 5.93
N GLY A 15 -4.96 -6.93 6.12
CA GLY A 15 -4.09 -6.38 5.09
C GLY A 15 -3.00 -7.37 4.71
N HIS A 16 -2.97 -7.80 3.45
CA HIS A 16 -2.02 -8.80 2.96
C HIS A 16 -0.86 -8.13 2.24
N ILE A 17 0.35 -8.33 2.73
CA ILE A 17 1.57 -7.76 2.15
C ILE A 17 2.33 -8.83 1.36
N GLY A 18 2.39 -8.66 0.04
CA GLY A 18 3.11 -9.55 -0.86
C GLY A 18 4.60 -9.61 -0.55
N HIS A 19 5.21 -10.75 -0.86
CA HIS A 19 6.64 -10.96 -0.66
C HIS A 19 7.48 -9.89 -1.39
N GLY A 20 8.50 -9.34 -0.72
CA GLY A 20 9.34 -8.30 -1.32
C GLY A 20 8.66 -6.94 -1.54
N ALA A 21 7.45 -6.73 -1.02
CA ALA A 21 6.82 -5.41 -1.06
C ALA A 21 7.57 -4.42 -0.14
N ILE A 22 7.74 -3.19 -0.63
CA ILE A 22 8.38 -2.10 0.09
C ILE A 22 7.29 -1.12 0.51
N LEU A 23 7.14 -0.92 1.82
CA LEU A 23 6.21 0.05 2.41
C LEU A 23 6.99 1.21 3.02
N HIS A 24 6.70 2.41 2.56
CA HIS A 24 7.33 3.65 2.98
C HIS A 24 6.28 4.72 3.34
N GLY A 25 6.00 4.90 4.64
CA GLY A 25 5.09 5.95 5.13
C GLY A 25 3.68 5.95 4.53
N CYS A 26 3.00 4.79 4.53
CA CYS A 26 1.75 4.57 3.80
C CYS A 26 0.65 3.93 4.67
N VAL A 27 -0.60 4.19 4.32
CA VAL A 27 -1.77 3.61 5.02
C VAL A 27 -2.39 2.53 4.14
N ILE A 28 -2.45 1.31 4.65
CA ILE A 28 -3.07 0.15 4.00
C ILE A 28 -4.41 -0.13 4.69
N GLY A 29 -5.51 -0.07 3.94
CA GLY A 29 -6.86 -0.33 4.42
C GLY A 29 -7.10 -1.80 4.81
N ARG A 30 -8.23 -2.05 5.45
CA ARG A 30 -8.70 -3.39 5.83
C ARG A 30 -8.96 -4.24 4.59
N ASP A 31 -8.62 -5.53 4.66
CA ASP A 31 -8.78 -6.52 3.57
C ASP A 31 -8.06 -6.12 2.26
N ALA A 32 -7.10 -5.18 2.32
CA ALA A 32 -6.34 -4.76 1.14
C ALA A 32 -5.21 -5.76 0.82
N LEU A 33 -4.98 -6.00 -0.47
CA LEU A 33 -3.92 -6.88 -0.96
C LEU A 33 -2.84 -6.07 -1.67
N VAL A 34 -1.63 -6.09 -1.13
CA VAL A 34 -0.44 -5.52 -1.77
C VAL A 34 0.28 -6.61 -2.54
N GLY A 35 0.44 -6.41 -3.85
CA GLY A 35 1.14 -7.35 -4.72
C GLY A 35 2.58 -7.63 -4.32
N MET A 36 3.14 -8.71 -4.87
CA MET A 36 4.55 -9.05 -4.70
C MET A 36 5.43 -7.98 -5.35
N ASN A 37 6.54 -7.62 -4.70
CA ASN A 37 7.52 -6.66 -5.25
C ASN A 37 6.97 -5.23 -5.50
N SER A 38 5.81 -4.89 -4.94
CA SER A 38 5.21 -3.55 -5.07
C SER A 38 5.92 -2.55 -4.15
N VAL A 39 6.01 -1.29 -4.57
CA VAL A 39 6.63 -0.21 -3.81
C VAL A 39 5.58 0.85 -3.50
N ILE A 40 5.24 1.01 -2.22
CA ILE A 40 4.28 1.99 -1.72
C ILE A 40 5.05 3.11 -1.03
N MET A 41 4.91 4.34 -1.56
CA MET A 41 5.66 5.51 -1.14
C MET A 41 4.86 6.42 -0.20
N ASP A 42 5.54 7.44 0.36
CA ASP A 42 4.99 8.32 1.40
C ASP A 42 3.65 8.93 1.01
N GLY A 43 2.69 8.86 1.92
CA GLY A 43 1.36 9.46 1.76
C GLY A 43 0.45 8.69 0.81
N ALA A 44 0.83 7.49 0.37
CA ALA A 44 -0.09 6.59 -0.29
C ALA A 44 -1.12 6.05 0.71
N VAL A 45 -2.40 6.19 0.35
CA VAL A 45 -3.53 5.64 1.13
C VAL A 45 -4.21 4.60 0.25
N ILE A 46 -4.10 3.33 0.61
CA ILE A 46 -4.77 2.21 -0.04
C ILE A 46 -6.10 2.00 0.69
N GLY A 47 -7.21 2.12 -0.05
CA GLY A 47 -8.54 1.93 0.49
C GLY A 47 -8.81 0.50 0.96
N GLU A 48 -9.89 0.32 1.71
CA GLU A 48 -10.37 -1.01 2.10
C GLU A 48 -10.66 -1.86 0.86
N GLU A 49 -10.45 -3.18 0.97
CA GLU A 49 -10.69 -4.17 -0.10
C GLU A 49 -9.99 -3.84 -1.44
N SER A 50 -8.95 -3.01 -1.40
CA SER A 50 -8.21 -2.59 -2.59
C SER A 50 -7.07 -3.54 -2.90
N ILE A 51 -6.78 -3.72 -4.19
CA ILE A 51 -5.72 -4.62 -4.67
C ILE A 51 -4.69 -3.78 -5.42
N VAL A 52 -3.44 -3.85 -4.95
CA VAL A 52 -2.26 -3.32 -5.65
C VAL A 52 -1.65 -4.46 -6.45
N ALA A 53 -1.46 -4.27 -7.76
CA ALA A 53 -0.82 -5.28 -8.60
C ALA A 53 0.65 -5.55 -8.20
N ALA A 54 1.17 -6.70 -8.61
CA ALA A 54 2.56 -7.06 -8.38
C ALA A 54 3.49 -6.20 -9.24
N ILE A 55 4.67 -5.82 -8.71
CA ILE A 55 5.66 -4.99 -9.42
C ILE A 55 5.12 -3.57 -9.73
N GLU A 56 4.20 -3.06 -8.92
CA GLU A 56 3.60 -1.73 -9.07
C GLU A 56 4.29 -0.67 -8.19
N LEU A 57 4.30 0.59 -8.65
CA LEU A 57 4.80 1.74 -7.90
C LEU A 57 3.65 2.69 -7.56
N CYS A 58 3.33 2.81 -6.27
CA CYS A 58 2.26 3.66 -5.78
C CYS A 58 2.84 4.90 -5.08
N GLN A 59 2.61 6.09 -5.65
CA GLN A 59 3.04 7.37 -5.09
C GLN A 59 1.84 8.27 -4.80
N ARG A 60 1.93 9.12 -3.76
CA ARG A 60 0.97 10.18 -3.33
C ARG A 60 -0.32 10.32 -4.14
N GLN A 61 -1.24 9.38 -4.00
CA GLN A 61 -2.66 9.52 -4.35
C GLN A 61 -3.47 8.71 -3.33
N ALA A 62 -4.67 9.18 -2.96
CA ALA A 62 -5.62 8.38 -2.21
C ALA A 62 -6.22 7.33 -3.15
N PHE A 63 -5.64 6.13 -3.17
CA PHE A 63 -6.08 5.02 -4.02
C PHE A 63 -7.31 4.36 -3.38
N THR A 64 -8.49 4.78 -3.81
CA THR A 64 -9.74 4.03 -3.58
C THR A 64 -10.10 3.30 -4.87
N ALA A 65 -9.52 2.12 -5.11
CA ALA A 65 -9.90 1.35 -6.30
C ALA A 65 -9.86 -0.16 -6.06
N ARG A 66 -11.02 -0.78 -6.31
CA ARG A 66 -11.28 -2.23 -6.33
C ARG A 66 -10.57 -3.00 -7.47
N ASN A 67 -9.54 -2.39 -8.08
CA ASN A 67 -8.57 -2.94 -9.04
C ASN A 67 -7.70 -1.76 -9.52
N ALA A 68 -6.58 -1.50 -8.84
CA ALA A 68 -5.63 -0.47 -9.24
C ALA A 68 -4.56 -1.06 -10.16
N SER A 69 -4.64 -0.74 -11.46
CA SER A 69 -3.47 -0.67 -12.35
C SER A 69 -3.06 0.80 -12.41
N CYS A 70 -1.94 1.16 -11.78
CA CYS A 70 -1.41 2.52 -11.90
C CYS A 70 -0.53 2.63 -13.15
#